data_AF-A0A7K2XAP6-F1
#
_entry.id   AF-A0A7K2XAP6-F1
#
_cell.length_a   1.000
_cell.length_b   1.000
_cell.length_c   1.000
_cell.angle_alpha   90.00
_cell.angle_beta   90.00
_cell.angle_gamma   90.00
#
_symmetry.space_group_name_H-M   'P 1'
#
loop_
_entity.id
_entity.type
_entity.pdbx_description
1 polymer ?
#
loop_
_entity_poly.entity_id
_entity_poly.type
_entity_poly.pdbx_seq_one_letter_code
_entity_poly.pdbx_strand_id
1 'polypeptide(L)' 'MNAAPAPEPRAEDRPARLTVGVVGAGRVGPALAASLRLAGHRPVAVSAVSDASRRRAAALLPDVPVVEPARVLALA' A
#
# COMPACT_ATOMS: atom_id res chain seq x y z
N MET A 1 -29.76 30.11 -7.13
CA MET A 1 -28.36 30.47 -6.86
C MET A 1 -27.71 29.23 -6.25
N ASN A 2 -26.98 28.44 -7.04
CA ASN A 2 -26.33 27.24 -6.51
C ASN A 2 -24.95 27.64 -6.01
N ALA A 3 -24.73 27.48 -4.70
CA ALA A 3 -23.43 27.70 -4.10
C ALA A 3 -22.41 26.75 -4.74
N ALA A 4 -21.26 27.27 -5.14
CA ALA A 4 -20.16 26.44 -5.62
C ALA A 4 -19.77 25.42 -4.54
N PRO A 5 -19.52 24.14 -4.88
CA PRO A 5 -19.08 23.16 -3.91
C PRO A 5 -17.81 23.66 -3.23
N ALA A 6 -17.73 23.47 -1.91
CA ALA A 6 -16.54 23.79 -1.15
C ALA A 6 -15.33 23.02 -1.73
N PRO A 7 -14.13 23.64 -1.78
CA PRO A 7 -12.95 22.99 -2.33
C PRO A 7 -12.68 21.69 -1.59
N GLU A 8 -12.48 20.60 -2.33
CA GLU A 8 -12.19 19.32 -1.71
C GLU A 8 -10.85 19.41 -0.96
N PRO A 9 -10.81 18.92 0.29
CA PRO A 9 -9.61 18.94 1.11
C PRO A 9 -8.47 18.21 0.39
N ARG A 10 -7.34 18.90 0.23
CA ARG A 10 -6.21 18.42 -0.55
C ARG A 10 -5.40 17.42 0.28
N ALA A 11 -4.68 16.52 -0.39
CA ALA A 11 -3.85 15.52 0.30
C ALA A 11 -2.81 16.16 1.22
N GLU A 12 -2.35 17.36 0.88
CA GLU A 12 -1.43 18.22 1.64
C GLU A 12 -2.02 18.70 2.99
N ASP A 13 -3.35 18.75 3.13
CA ASP A 13 -4.05 19.19 4.34
C ASP A 13 -4.27 18.06 5.36
N ARG A 14 -3.95 16.80 5.00
CA ARG A 14 -4.09 15.64 5.88
C ARG A 14 -2.72 14.99 6.06
N PRO A 15 -2.09 15.11 7.24
CA PRO A 15 -0.90 14.34 7.58
C PRO A 15 -1.29 12.87 7.88
N ALA A 16 -2.20 12.27 7.10
CA ALA A 16 -2.73 10.94 7.32
C ALA A 16 -1.73 9.91 6.79
N ARG A 17 -1.14 9.14 7.71
CA ARG A 17 -0.42 7.92 7.36
C ARG A 17 -1.41 6.93 6.74
N LEU A 18 -1.38 6.82 5.42
CA LEU A 18 -2.17 5.84 4.68
C LEU A 18 -1.88 4.40 5.14
N THR A 19 -2.94 3.61 5.25
CA THR A 19 -2.88 2.15 5.19
C THR A 19 -2.68 1.74 3.73
N VAL A 20 -1.76 0.82 3.45
CA VAL A 20 -1.34 0.48 2.08
C VAL A 20 -1.43 -1.03 1.86
N GLY A 21 -2.21 -1.42 0.87
CA GLY A 21 -2.24 -2.78 0.33
C GLY A 21 -1.55 -2.83 -1.03
N VAL A 22 -0.73 -3.83 -1.29
CA VAL A 22 -0.02 -3.99 -2.56
C VAL A 22 -0.47 -5.24 -3.29
N VAL A 23 -1.13 -5.07 -4.42
CA VAL A 23 -1.47 -6.20 -5.30
C VAL A 23 -0.32 -6.41 -6.29
N GLY A 24 0.50 -7.44 -6.03
CA GLY A 24 1.62 -7.85 -6.88
C GLY A 24 3.01 -7.51 -6.32
N ALA A 25 3.73 -8.53 -5.86
CA ALA A 25 5.14 -8.46 -5.46
C ALA A 25 6.12 -8.56 -6.65
N GLY A 26 5.91 -7.69 -7.64
CA GLY A 26 6.79 -7.52 -8.79
C GLY A 26 8.14 -6.89 -8.40
N ARG A 27 8.79 -6.22 -9.35
CA ARG A 27 10.01 -5.44 -9.09
C ARG A 27 9.73 -4.14 -8.32
N VAL A 28 8.56 -3.55 -8.56
CA VAL A 28 8.20 -2.22 -8.02
C VAL A 28 7.43 -2.34 -6.71
N GLY A 29 6.38 -3.17 -6.66
CA GLY A 29 5.42 -3.22 -5.55
C GLY A 29 6.07 -3.25 -4.16
N PRO A 30 6.93 -4.25 -3.85
CA PRO A 30 7.55 -4.35 -2.52
C PRO A 30 8.51 -3.20 -2.20
N ALA A 31 9.24 -2.69 -3.21
CA ALA A 31 10.16 -1.57 -3.03
C ALA A 31 9.39 -0.27 -2.74
N LEU A 32 8.31 -0.01 -3.50
CA LEU A 32 7.43 1.13 -3.26
C LEU A 32 6.80 1.07 -1.87
N ALA A 33 6.29 -0.10 -1.46
CA ALA A 33 5.73 -0.29 -0.12
C ALA A 33 6.75 -0.03 0.99
N ALA A 34 7.99 -0.49 0.82
CA ALA A 34 9.07 -0.24 1.77
C ALA A 34 9.37 1.26 1.87
N SER A 35 9.44 1.98 0.75
CA SER A 35 9.61 3.43 0.72
C SER A 35 8.44 4.17 1.38
N LEU A 36 7.20 3.75 1.14
CA LEU A 36 6.02 4.32 1.80
C LEU A 36 6.07 4.08 3.31
N ARG A 37 6.56 2.91 3.77
CA ARG A 37 6.80 2.64 5.20
C ARG A 37 7.81 3.60 5.79
N LEU A 38 8.90 3.90 5.07
CA LEU A 38 9.89 4.91 5.49
C LEU A 38 9.30 6.33 5.56
N ALA A 39 8.37 6.67 4.67
CA ALA A 39 7.59 7.90 4.74
C ALA A 39 6.51 7.89 5.85
N GLY A 40 6.43 6.79 6.62
CA GLY A 40 5.56 6.61 7.77
C GLY A 40 4.17 6.04 7.45
N HIS A 41 3.92 5.64 6.20
CA HIS A 41 2.71 4.89 5.84
C HIS A 41 2.77 3.46 6.39
N ARG A 42 1.64 2.76 6.34
CA ARG A 42 1.48 1.43 6.93
C ARG A 42 1.13 0.40 5.86
N PRO A 43 2.13 -0.24 5.24
CA PRO A 43 1.86 -1.44 4.45
C PRO A 43 1.30 -2.55 5.34
N VAL A 44 0.15 -3.09 4.99
CA VAL A 44 -0.56 -4.08 5.82
C VAL A 44 -0.73 -5.44 5.13
N ALA A 45 -0.62 -5.47 3.80
CA ALA A 45 -0.75 -6.70 3.04
C ALA A 45 -0.09 -6.56 1.66
N VAL A 46 0.45 -7.66 1.15
CA VAL A 46 0.95 -7.75 -0.22
C VAL A 46 0.50 -9.06 -0.87
N SER A 47 0.20 -9.07 -2.17
CA SER A 47 -0.07 -10.31 -2.92
C SER A 47 1.12 -10.74 -3.77
N ALA A 48 1.38 -12.04 -3.80
CA ALA A 48 2.49 -12.64 -4.56
C ALA A 48 2.15 -14.07 -4.98
N VAL A 49 2.15 -14.32 -6.30
CA VAL A 49 1.70 -15.61 -6.87
C VAL A 49 2.83 -16.53 -7.29
N SER A 50 4.06 -16.02 -7.44
CA SER A 50 5.23 -16.80 -7.85
C SER A 50 6.29 -16.83 -6.76
N ASP A 51 7.13 -17.86 -6.72
CA ASP A 51 8.19 -17.95 -5.70
C ASP A 51 9.16 -16.77 -5.77
N ALA A 52 9.47 -16.28 -6.98
CA ALA A 52 10.30 -15.09 -7.15
C ALA A 52 9.64 -13.84 -6.56
N SER A 53 8.33 -13.68 -6.70
CA SER A 53 7.61 -12.55 -6.11
C SER A 53 7.44 -12.70 -4.59
N ARG A 54 7.19 -13.91 -4.08
CA ARG A 54 7.15 -14.21 -2.65
C ARG A 54 8.49 -13.96 -1.97
N ARG A 55 9.61 -14.38 -2.57
CA ARG A 55 10.95 -14.09 -2.05
C ARG A 55 11.25 -12.59 -1.99
N ARG A 56 10.88 -11.84 -3.03
CA ARG A 56 11.02 -10.37 -3.02
C ARG A 56 10.17 -9.71 -1.93
N ALA A 57 8.93 -10.15 -1.75
CA ALA A 57 8.06 -9.68 -0.67
C ALA A 57 8.70 -9.94 0.70
N ALA A 58 9.15 -11.17 0.96
CA ALA A 58 9.80 -11.52 2.22
C ALA A 58 11.08 -10.72 2.47
N ALA A 59 11.88 -10.44 1.43
CA ALA A 59 13.13 -9.69 1.56
C ALA A 59 12.92 -8.20 1.87
N LEU A 60 11.92 -7.57 1.24
CA LEU A 60 11.69 -6.12 1.36
C LEU A 60 10.64 -5.75 2.42
N LEU A 61 9.75 -6.68 2.74
CA LEU A 61 8.62 -6.49 3.64
C LEU A 61 8.46 -7.70 4.59
N PRO A 62 9.48 -8.00 5.42
CA PRO A 62 9.46 -9.19 6.29
C PRO A 62 8.27 -9.22 7.26
N ASP A 63 7.75 -8.06 7.65
CA ASP A 63 6.64 -7.92 8.61
C ASP A 63 5.26 -7.78 7.95
N VAL A 64 5.20 -7.78 6.61
CA VAL A 64 3.94 -7.60 5.87
C VAL A 64 3.46 -8.96 5.37
N PRO A 65 2.25 -9.40 5.76
CA PRO A 65 1.75 -10.71 5.35
C PRO A 65 1.53 -10.77 3.83
N VAL A 66 1.92 -11.91 3.26
CA VAL A 66 1.59 -12.26 1.88
C VAL A 66 0.21 -12.92 1.86
N VAL A 67 -0.75 -12.32 1.17
CA VAL A 67 -2.14 -12.79 1.12
C VAL A 67 -2.69 -12.75 -0.31
N GLU A 68 -3.85 -13.40 -0.52
CA GLU A 68 -4.54 -13.33 -1.81
C GLU A 68 -4.99 -11.89 -2.14
N PRO A 69 -5.04 -11.50 -3.43
CA PRO A 69 -5.37 -10.13 -3.85
C PRO A 69 -6.64 -9.56 -3.21
N ALA A 70 -7.72 -10.35 -3.14
CA ALA A 70 -8.97 -9.91 -2.51
C ALA A 70 -8.80 -9.58 -1.02
N ARG A 71 -7.93 -10.32 -0.32
CA ARG A 71 -7.64 -10.09 1.10
C ARG A 71 -6.79 -8.84 1.31
N VAL A 72 -5.94 -8.46 0.34
CA VAL A 72 -5.20 -7.19 0.37
C VAL A 72 -6.18 -6.01 0.46
N LEU A 73 -7.20 -5.99 -0.41
CA LEU A 73 -8.19 -4.92 -0.44
C LEU A 73 -9.01 -4.84 0.85
N ALA A 74 -9.30 -5.97 1.49
CA ALA A 74 -10.05 -5.98 2.74
C ALA A 74 -9.26 -5.48 3.96
N LEU A 75 -7.92 -5.41 3.87
CA LEU A 75 -7.04 -5.01 4.97
C LEU A 75 -6.54 -3.57 4.84
N ALA A 76 -6.52 -3.04 3.62
CA ALA A 76 -5.97 -1.74 3.28
C ALA A 76 -7.03 -0.62 3.32
#